data_AF-A0A8C8R8R5-F1
#
_entry.id   AF-A0A8C8R8R5-F1
#
_cell.length_a   1.000
_cell.length_b   1.000
_cell.length_c   1.000
_cell.angle_alpha   90.00
_cell.angle_beta   90.00
_cell.angle_gamma   90.00
#
_symmetry.space_group_name_H-M   'P 1'
#
loop_
_entity.id
_entity.type
_entity.pdbx_description
1 polymer ?
#
loop_
_entity_poly.entity_id
_entity_poly.type
_entity_poly.pdbx_seq_one_letter_code
_entity_poly.pdbx_strand_id
1 'polypeptide(L)' 'AIRRPPTVVCYICGREFGTKSIGIHEPQCLKKWHNENDMLPKHLRRPEPKKPEVRSLG' A
#
# COMPACT_ATOMS: atom_id res chain seq x y z
N ALA A 1 13.31 13.70 -24.33
CA ALA A 1 13.28 12.75 -23.21
C ALA A 1 11.84 12.34 -22.94
N ILE A 2 11.53 11.03 -22.92
CA ILE A 2 10.18 10.53 -22.60
C ILE A 2 9.94 10.78 -21.11
N ARG A 3 8.99 11.67 -20.77
CA ARG A 3 8.57 11.87 -19.38
C ARG A 3 7.75 10.66 -18.94
N ARG A 4 8.27 9.87 -18.00
CA ARG A 4 7.50 8.78 -17.39
C ARG A 4 6.38 9.38 -16.52
N PRO A 5 5.18 8.78 -16.50
CA PRO A 5 4.12 9.22 -15.59
C PRO A 5 4.57 9.14 -14.13
N PRO A 6 4.05 10.00 -13.24
CA PRO A 6 4.35 9.92 -11.82
C PRO A 6 3.87 8.57 -11.24
N THR A 7 4.73 7.96 -10.42
CA THR A 7 4.43 6.74 -9.66
C THR A 7 4.35 7.03 -8.17
N VAL A 8 3.65 6.15 -7.44
CA VAL A 8 3.50 6.15 -5.99
C VAL A 8 3.81 4.75 -5.49
N VAL A 9 4.57 4.66 -4.40
CA VAL A 9 4.88 3.39 -3.75
C VAL A 9 3.75 3.01 -2.80
N CYS A 10 3.24 1.79 -2.92
CA CYS A 10 2.26 1.26 -1.97
C CYS A 10 2.91 1.07 -0.60
N TYR A 11 2.38 1.72 0.42
CA TYR A 11 2.89 1.64 1.81
C TYR A 11 2.73 0.27 2.46
N ILE A 12 1.91 -0.62 1.87
CA ILE A 12 1.64 -1.97 2.39
C ILE A 12 2.67 -2.97 1.83
N CYS A 13 2.92 -2.94 0.51
CA CYS A 13 3.74 -3.96 -0.17
C CYS A 13 5.01 -3.44 -0.85
N GLY A 14 5.28 -2.13 -0.80
CA GLY A 14 6.50 -1.52 -1.35
C GLY A 14 6.60 -1.48 -2.88
N ARG A 15 5.55 -1.88 -3.62
CA ARG A 15 5.53 -1.87 -5.09
C ARG A 15 5.08 -0.51 -5.64
N GLU A 16 5.58 -0.15 -6.82
CA GLU A 16 5.25 1.08 -7.52
C GLU A 16 3.99 0.95 -8.38
N PHE A 17 3.11 1.95 -8.31
CA PHE A 17 1.89 2.05 -9.10
C PHE A 17 1.73 3.45 -9.67
N GLY A 18 0.96 3.61 -10.74
CA GLY A 18 0.56 4.93 -11.21
C GLY A 18 -0.38 5.60 -10.21
N THR A 19 -0.39 6.94 -10.19
CA THR A 19 -1.24 7.74 -9.30
C THR A 19 -2.73 7.42 -9.39
N LYS A 20 -3.22 6.93 -10.55
CA LYS A 20 -4.61 6.49 -10.73
C LYS A 20 -4.84 5.05 -10.25
N SER A 21 -3.88 4.14 -10.49
CA SER A 21 -4.05 2.72 -10.16
C SER A 21 -3.81 2.43 -8.67
N ILE A 22 -3.06 3.28 -7.96
CA ILE A 22 -2.80 3.10 -6.53
C ILE A 22 -4.09 3.10 -5.69
N GLY A 23 -5.08 3.93 -6.02
CA GLY A 23 -6.36 3.98 -5.31
C GLY A 23 -7.20 2.70 -5.45
N ILE A 24 -6.98 1.94 -6.53
CA ILE A 24 -7.60 0.63 -6.75
C ILE A 24 -6.76 -0.48 -6.10
N HIS A 25 -5.44 -0.32 -6.10
CA HIS A 25 -4.50 -1.29 -5.56
C HIS A 25 -4.52 -1.35 -4.02
N GLU A 26 -4.40 -0.22 -3.33
CA GLU A 26 -4.32 -0.15 -1.87
C GLU A 26 -5.41 -0.94 -1.14
N PRO A 27 -6.72 -0.79 -1.44
CA PRO A 27 -7.75 -1.56 -0.75
C PRO A 27 -7.65 -3.07 -1.01
N GLN A 28 -7.26 -3.47 -2.22
CA GLN A 28 -7.04 -4.89 -2.54
C GLN A 28 -5.79 -5.45 -1.84
N CYS A 29 -4.73 -4.66 -1.76
CA CYS A 29 -3.50 -5.04 -1.07
C CYS A 29 -3.74 -5.18 0.44
N LEU A 30 -4.53 -4.28 1.03
CA LEU A 30 -4.88 -4.33 2.45
C LEU A 30 -5.72 -5.57 2.77
N LYS A 31 -6.72 -5.87 1.93
CA LYS A 31 -7.51 -7.10 2.07
C LYS A 31 -6.64 -8.35 2.02
N LYS A 32 -5.69 -8.41 1.07
CA LYS A 32 -4.73 -9.52 0.98
C LYS A 32 -3.87 -9.61 2.24
N TRP A 33 -3.35 -8.47 2.72
CA TRP A 33 -2.55 -8.41 3.94
C TRP A 33 -3.32 -8.94 5.15
N HIS A 34 -4.59 -8.57 5.33
CA HIS A 34 -5.42 -9.11 6.42
C HIS A 34 -5.54 -10.62 6.36
N ASN A 35 -5.84 -11.17 5.18
CA ASN A 35 -5.96 -12.61 5.01
C ASN A 35 -4.65 -13.33 5.38
N GLU A 36 -3.51 -12.82 4.90
CA GLU A 36 -2.20 -13.39 5.22
C GLU A 36 -1.88 -13.26 6.72
N ASN A 37 -2.21 -12.11 7.33
CA ASN A 37 -1.97 -11.86 8.75
C ASN A 37 -2.86 -12.71 9.65
N ASP A 38 -4.12 -12.94 9.29
CA ASP A 38 -5.05 -13.76 10.07
C ASP A 38 -4.71 -15.24 10.04
N MET A 39 -4.05 -15.71 8.98
CA MET A 39 -3.49 -17.06 8.88
C MET A 39 -2.28 -17.26 9.80
N LEU A 40 -1.64 -16.19 10.27
CA LEU A 40 -0.53 -16.31 11.21
C LEU A 40 -1.04 -16.65 12.63
N PRO A 41 -0.26 -17.43 13.42
CA PRO A 41 -0.46 -17.57 14.86
C PRO A 41 -0.59 -16.19 15.52
N LYS A 42 -1.46 -16.05 16.54
CA LYS A 42 -1.77 -14.76 17.19
C LYS A 42 -0.52 -13.94 17.57
N HIS A 43 0.55 -14.60 17.98
CA HIS A 43 1.81 -13.96 18.39
C HIS A 43 2.71 -13.49 17.24
N LEU A 44 2.44 -13.95 16.00
CA LEU A 44 3.14 -13.51 14.78
C LEU A 44 2.33 -12.50 13.97
N ARG A 45 1.05 -12.28 14.33
CA ARG A 45 0.22 -11.28 13.68
C ARG A 45 0.79 -9.90 13.92
N ARG A 46 0.84 -9.11 12.86
CA ARG A 46 1.30 -7.73 12.85
C ARG A 46 0.12 -6.77 12.98
N PRO A 47 0.34 -5.57 13.53
CA PRO A 47 -0.66 -4.51 13.47
C PRO A 47 -0.88 -4.05 12.03
N GLU A 48 -2.07 -3.52 11.76
CA GLU A 48 -2.44 -3.00 10.45
C GLU A 48 -1.44 -1.93 9.95
N PRO A 49 -1.00 -1.99 8.67
CA PRO A 49 -0.16 -0.97 8.09
C PRO A 49 -0.88 0.38 8.09
N LYS A 50 -0.23 1.43 8.60
CA LYS A 50 -0.81 2.77 8.63
C LYS A 50 -0.49 3.51 7.34
N LYS A 51 -1.51 4.06 6.68
CA LYS A 51 -1.31 4.93 5.53
C LYS A 51 -0.59 6.21 6.01
N PRO A 52 0.57 6.56 5.41
CA PRO A 52 1.25 7.80 5.75
C PRO A 52 0.34 8.98 5.39
N GLU A 53 0.19 9.93 6.31
CA GLU A 53 -0.47 11.20 6.02
C GLU A 53 0.39 11.94 4.99
N VAL A 54 -0.11 12.02 3.76
CA VAL A 54 0.54 12.83 2.74
C VAL A 54 0.33 14.28 3.16
N ARG A 55 1.33 14.87 3.83
CA ARG A 55 1.41 16.33 3.94
C ARG A 55 1.55 16.85 2.52
N SER A 56 0.45 17.36 1.97
CA SER A 56 0.49 18.26 0.81
C SER A 56 1.34 19.45 1.24
N LEU A 57 2.65 19.41 0.94
CA LEU A 57 3.46 20.62 0.92
C LEU A 57 2.92 21.40 -0.27
N GLY A 58 2.07 22.39 0.03
CA GLY A 58 1.46 23.29 -0.94
C GLY A 58 2.47 24.17 -1.65
#